data_AF-A0AAW6NJP0-F1
#
_entry.id   AF-A0AAW6NJP0-F1
#
_cell.length_a   1.000
_cell.length_b   1.000
_cell.length_c   1.000
_cell.angle_alpha   90.00
_cell.angle_beta   90.00
_cell.angle_gamma   90.00
#
_symmetry.space_group_name_H-M   'P 1'
#
loop_
_entity.id
_entity.type
_entity.pdbx_description
1 polymer ?
#
loop_
_entity_poly.entity_id
_entity_poly.type
_entity_poly.pdbx_seq_one_letter_code
_entity_poly.pdbx_strand_id
1 'polypeptide(L)'
;MCGRFAQAQTREEYLAYLADEGERDIAYDPEPIGRYNVAPGTKVLLLSERDEQLHLDPVFWGYAPGWWDKAPLINARVETAATSRMFKPLWQHGRAICFADGWFEWKKEGDKKQPYFIHRA
;
A
#
# COMPACT_ATOMS: atom_id res chain seq x y z
N MET A 1 1.25 -5.53 -11.99
CA MET A 1 1.72 -4.38 -11.19
C MET A 1 0.46 -3.60 -10.94
N CYS A 2 -0.08 -3.67 -9.72
CA CYS A 2 -1.40 -3.12 -9.44
C CYS A 2 -1.36 -1.60 -9.41
N GLY A 3 -2.35 -0.98 -10.05
CA GLY A 3 -2.51 0.48 -10.10
C GLY A 3 -3.73 0.99 -9.34
N ARG A 4 -4.57 0.10 -8.80
CA ARG A 4 -5.78 0.40 -8.01
C ARG A 4 -6.05 -0.72 -7.01
N PHE A 5 -6.60 -0.40 -5.85
CA PHE A 5 -7.01 -1.40 -4.84
C PHE A 5 -8.15 -0.91 -3.94
N ALA A 6 -8.66 -1.79 -3.09
CA ALA A 6 -9.67 -1.47 -2.09
C ALA A 6 -9.09 -1.58 -0.67
N GLN A 7 -9.39 -0.58 0.16
CA GLN A 7 -9.11 -0.53 1.59
C GLN A 7 -10.39 0.00 2.25
N ALA A 8 -11.36 -0.89 2.42
CA ALA A 8 -12.74 -0.55 2.75
C ALA A 8 -13.15 -0.83 4.20
N GLN A 9 -12.54 -1.83 4.84
CA GLN A 9 -12.92 -2.26 6.19
C GLN A 9 -12.38 -1.33 7.29
N THR A 10 -12.70 -1.64 8.54
CA THR A 10 -12.14 -0.97 9.73
C THR A 10 -10.65 -1.27 9.87
N ARG A 11 -9.95 -0.50 10.71
CA ARG A 11 -8.51 -0.72 10.97
C ARG A 11 -8.28 -2.07 11.64
N GLU A 12 -9.17 -2.41 12.57
CA GLU A 12 -9.12 -3.58 13.42
C GLU A 12 -9.26 -4.87 12.62
N GLU A 13 -10.09 -4.90 11.57
CA GLU A 13 -10.20 -6.06 10.68
C GLU A 13 -8.87 -6.40 10.01
N TYR A 14 -8.04 -5.42 9.67
CA TYR A 14 -6.72 -5.68 9.11
C TYR A 14 -5.69 -5.98 10.20
N LEU A 15 -5.70 -5.19 11.28
CA LEU A 15 -4.69 -5.27 12.32
C LEU A 15 -4.80 -6.56 13.14
N ALA A 16 -6.00 -7.12 13.32
CA ALA A 16 -6.23 -8.39 14.03
C ALA A 16 -5.44 -9.57 13.46
N TYR A 17 -4.99 -9.50 12.20
CA TYR A 17 -4.14 -10.53 11.59
C TYR A 17 -2.64 -10.29 11.75
N LEU A 18 -2.21 -9.11 12.21
CA LEU A 18 -0.83 -8.63 12.06
C LEU A 18 -0.06 -8.44 13.37
N ALA A 19 -0.73 -8.15 14.48
CA ALA A 19 -0.08 -7.87 15.77
C ALA A 19 -1.04 -8.06 16.94
N ASP A 20 -0.55 -7.97 18.17
CA ASP A 20 -1.39 -7.84 19.36
C ASP A 20 -1.63 -6.36 19.72
N GLU A 21 -2.61 -6.05 20.57
CA GLU A 21 -2.94 -4.65 20.94
C GLU A 21 -1.79 -3.91 21.62
N GLY A 22 -0.97 -4.62 22.41
CA GLY A 22 0.16 -4.02 23.15
C GLY A 22 1.34 -3.60 22.27
N GLU A 23 1.35 -3.96 20.99
CA GLU A 23 2.44 -3.70 20.05
C GLU A 23 2.15 -2.51 19.11
N ARG A 24 1.04 -1.79 19.35
CA ARG A 24 0.51 -0.79 18.42
C ARG A 24 0.34 0.58 19.09
N ASP A 25 0.87 1.62 18.46
CA ASP A 25 0.52 3.01 18.73
C ASP A 25 -0.48 3.49 17.66
N ILE A 26 -1.68 2.90 17.71
CA ILE A 26 -2.78 3.16 16.78
C ILE A 26 -4.06 3.31 17.61
N ALA A 27 -4.67 4.48 17.55
CA ALA A 27 -5.94 4.72 18.22
C ALA A 27 -7.05 3.83 17.64
N TYR A 28 -7.84 3.23 18.53
CA TYR A 28 -9.04 2.49 18.16
C TYR A 28 -10.00 3.38 17.39
N ASP A 29 -10.50 2.87 16.27
CA ASP A 29 -11.47 3.58 15.45
C ASP A 29 -12.39 2.59 14.72
N PRO A 30 -13.66 2.49 15.15
CA PRO A 30 -14.59 1.54 14.56
C PRO A 30 -15.07 1.95 13.17
N GLU A 31 -14.72 3.14 12.67
CA GLU A 31 -15.18 3.61 11.37
C GLU A 31 -14.50 2.84 10.21
N PRO A 32 -15.28 2.29 9.26
CA PRO A 32 -14.70 1.70 8.05
C PRO A 32 -13.94 2.74 7.24
N ILE A 33 -12.78 2.37 6.71
CA ILE A 33 -11.98 3.26 5.85
C ILE A 33 -12.78 3.62 4.58
N GLY A 34 -13.62 2.71 4.08
CA GLY A 34 -14.63 2.97 3.05
C GLY A 34 -14.08 3.25 1.64
N ARG A 35 -12.80 2.96 1.37
CA ARG A 35 -12.15 3.28 0.09
C ARG A 35 -12.09 2.08 -0.84
N TYR A 36 -13.16 1.87 -1.61
CA TYR A 36 -13.26 0.80 -2.63
C TYR A 36 -12.43 1.02 -3.90
N ASN A 37 -11.82 2.20 -4.04
CA ASN A 37 -11.15 2.63 -5.26
C ASN A 37 -9.98 3.57 -4.92
N VAL A 38 -8.98 3.03 -4.24
CA VAL A 38 -7.75 3.76 -3.93
C VAL A 38 -6.92 3.92 -5.20
N ALA A 39 -6.43 5.14 -5.44
CA ALA A 39 -5.68 5.52 -6.64
C ALA A 39 -4.31 6.12 -6.29
N PRO A 40 -3.31 5.99 -7.19
CA PRO A 40 -2.04 6.68 -7.08
C PRO A 40 -2.19 8.18 -6.92
N GLY A 41 -1.24 8.81 -6.24
CA GLY A 41 -1.28 10.25 -5.97
C GLY A 41 -2.19 10.65 -4.82
N THR A 42 -2.89 9.71 -4.18
CA THR A 42 -3.64 9.95 -2.94
C THR A 42 -2.84 9.53 -1.72
N LYS A 43 -3.18 10.07 -0.54
CA LYS A 43 -2.68 9.53 0.73
C LYS A 43 -3.41 8.24 1.07
N VAL A 44 -2.70 7.23 1.53
CA VAL A 44 -3.20 5.89 1.86
C VAL A 44 -2.73 5.53 3.27
N LEU A 45 -3.58 4.88 4.06
CA LEU A 45 -3.16 4.37 5.36
C LEU A 45 -2.15 3.24 5.16
N LEU A 46 -0.94 3.47 5.65
CA LEU A 46 0.22 2.61 5.48
C LEU A 46 0.75 2.24 6.88
N LEU A 47 0.90 0.94 7.11
CA LEU A 47 1.42 0.40 8.37
C LEU A 47 2.95 0.35 8.32
N SER A 48 3.61 0.87 9.35
CA SER A 48 5.07 0.82 9.50
C SER A 48 5.44 0.61 10.96
N GLU A 49 6.65 0.11 11.19
CA GLU A 49 7.20 -0.06 12.54
C GLU A 49 8.31 0.98 12.77
N ARG A 50 8.23 1.69 13.88
CA ARG A 50 9.27 2.59 14.39
C ARG A 50 9.23 2.55 15.90
N ASP A 51 10.39 2.67 16.54
CA ASP A 51 10.50 2.62 18.02
C ASP A 51 9.81 1.38 18.64
N GLU A 52 9.93 0.23 17.96
CA GLU A 52 9.32 -1.06 18.35
C GLU A 52 7.78 -1.06 18.45
N GLN A 53 7.13 -0.07 17.81
CA GLN A 53 5.68 0.05 17.77
C GLN A 53 5.16 0.16 16.34
N LEU A 54 4.01 -0.44 16.11
CA LEU A 54 3.28 -0.27 14.86
C LEU A 54 2.54 1.06 14.83
N HIS A 55 2.67 1.76 13.71
CA HIS A 55 1.98 3.01 13.45
C HIS A 55 1.27 2.99 12.10
N LEU A 56 0.19 3.76 12.02
CA LEU A 56 -0.66 3.86 10.84
C LEU A 56 -0.75 5.30 10.35
N ASP A 57 -0.05 5.60 9.26
CA ASP A 57 0.08 6.97 8.75
C ASP A 57 -0.54 7.12 7.36
N PRO A 58 -1.18 8.27 7.04
CA PRO A 58 -1.62 8.58 5.69
C PRO A 58 -0.43 9.02 4.82
N VAL A 59 0.13 8.08 4.04
CA VAL A 59 1.32 8.28 3.20
C VAL A 59 0.94 8.42 1.73
N PHE A 60 1.60 9.32 1.00
CA PHE A 60 1.38 9.52 -0.44
C PHE A 60 1.78 8.28 -1.25
N TRP A 61 0.85 7.72 -2.03
CA TRP A 61 1.15 6.63 -2.94
C TRP A 61 1.81 7.14 -4.23
N GLY A 62 3.13 7.24 -4.18
CA GLY A 62 4.01 7.57 -5.29
C GLY A 62 5.40 7.96 -4.80
N TYR A 63 6.42 7.74 -5.61
CA TYR A 63 7.80 8.06 -5.26
C TYR A 63 8.51 8.77 -6.42
N ALA A 64 8.91 10.02 -6.18
CA ALA A 64 9.67 10.87 -7.09
C ALA A 64 10.68 11.70 -6.29
N PRO A 65 11.93 11.22 -6.14
CA PRO A 65 13.02 12.03 -5.59
C PRO A 65 13.25 13.31 -6.39
N GLY A 66 13.87 14.33 -5.80
CA GLY A 66 14.07 15.63 -6.48
C GLY A 66 14.88 15.60 -7.78
N TRP A 67 15.64 14.53 -8.03
CA TRP A 67 16.37 14.30 -9.29
C TRP A 67 15.55 13.54 -10.35
N TRP A 68 14.36 13.06 -10.02
CA TRP A 68 13.47 12.32 -10.92
C TRP A 68 12.52 13.28 -11.64
N ASP A 69 12.62 13.32 -12.96
CA ASP A 69 11.94 14.27 -13.86
C ASP A 69 10.72 13.68 -14.57
N LYS A 70 10.24 12.51 -14.13
CA LYS A 70 9.08 11.81 -14.69
C LYS A 70 7.96 11.71 -13.66
N ALA A 71 6.82 11.17 -14.10
CA ALA A 71 5.73 10.83 -13.20
C ALA A 71 6.23 9.94 -12.02
N PRO A 72 5.69 10.13 -10.80
CA PRO A 72 6.08 9.32 -9.65
C PRO A 72 5.89 7.82 -9.89
N LEU A 73 6.86 7.03 -9.45
CA LEU A 73 6.77 5.58 -9.50
C LEU A 73 5.84 5.07 -8.39
N ILE A 74 5.00 4.10 -8.71
CA ILE A 74 3.97 3.57 -7.79
C ILE A 74 4.21 2.11 -7.39
N ASN A 75 5.13 1.42 -8.09
CA ASN A 75 5.49 0.03 -7.83
C ASN A 75 7.02 -0.13 -7.91
N ALA A 76 7.57 -1.04 -7.11
CA ALA A 76 8.95 -1.51 -7.22
C ALA A 76 8.94 -3.02 -7.53
N ARG A 77 9.75 -3.45 -8.51
CA ARG A 77 9.88 -4.85 -8.90
C ARG A 77 10.73 -5.63 -7.90
N VAL A 78 10.18 -6.69 -7.31
CA VAL A 78 10.84 -7.47 -6.25
C VAL A 78 12.19 -8.03 -6.68
N GLU A 79 12.33 -8.36 -7.97
CA GLU A 79 13.53 -8.93 -8.58
C GLU A 79 14.75 -8.01 -8.48
N THR A 80 14.55 -6.69 -8.34
CA THR A 80 15.63 -5.68 -8.39
C THR A 80 15.55 -4.62 -7.30
N ALA A 81 14.43 -4.51 -6.57
CA ALA A 81 14.23 -3.44 -5.60
C ALA A 81 15.32 -3.39 -4.51
N ALA A 82 15.79 -4.55 -4.04
CA ALA A 82 16.81 -4.66 -2.99
C ALA A 82 18.21 -4.16 -3.42
N THR A 83 18.53 -4.20 -4.71
CA THR A 83 19.86 -3.84 -5.24
C THR A 83 19.86 -2.56 -6.09
N SER A 84 18.69 -2.07 -6.48
CA SER A 84 18.50 -0.84 -7.26
C SER A 84 19.03 0.38 -6.52
N ARG A 85 19.78 1.26 -7.20
CA ARG A 85 20.22 2.55 -6.65
C ARG A 85 19.05 3.41 -6.14
N MET A 86 17.88 3.32 -6.78
CA MET A 86 16.71 4.13 -6.44
C MET A 86 15.94 3.60 -5.24
N PHE A 87 15.84 2.27 -5.09
CA PHE A 87 14.96 1.62 -4.11
C PHE A 87 15.71 0.95 -2.95
N LYS A 88 17.01 0.65 -3.08
CA LYS A 88 17.80 0.01 -2.02
C LYS A 88 17.70 0.72 -0.67
N PRO A 89 17.76 2.07 -0.57
CA PRO A 89 17.56 2.74 0.73
C PRO A 89 16.17 2.49 1.34
N LEU A 90 15.12 2.50 0.51
CA LEU A 90 13.75 2.20 0.94
C LEU A 90 13.59 0.73 1.35
N TRP A 91 14.26 -0.19 0.64
CA TRP A 91 14.27 -1.61 0.99
C TRP A 91 14.89 -1.87 2.37
N GLN A 92 15.94 -1.12 2.71
CA GLN A 92 16.66 -1.28 3.98
C GLN A 92 15.92 -0.62 5.16
N HIS A 93 15.39 0.59 4.96
CA HIS A 93 14.93 1.45 6.06
C HIS A 93 13.48 1.95 5.94
N GLY A 94 12.80 1.69 4.82
CA GLY A 94 11.46 2.21 4.53
C GLY A 94 10.46 1.12 4.18
N ARG A 95 10.61 -0.08 4.75
CA ARG A 95 9.64 -1.17 4.57
C ARG A 95 8.36 -0.81 5.32
N ALA A 96 7.23 -1.12 4.69
CA ALA A 96 5.91 -0.84 5.20
C ALA A 96 4.91 -1.81 4.57
N ILE A 97 3.72 -1.91 5.15
CA ILE A 97 2.62 -2.76 4.68
C ILE A 97 1.42 -1.88 4.33
N CYS A 98 0.92 -2.05 3.10
CA CYS A 98 -0.38 -1.51 2.69
C CYS A 98 -1.38 -2.66 2.71
N PHE A 99 -2.21 -2.74 3.75
CA PHE A 99 -3.31 -3.70 3.81
C PHE A 99 -4.44 -3.29 2.87
N ALA A 100 -5.11 -4.29 2.30
CA ALA A 100 -6.15 -4.12 1.30
C ALA A 100 -7.08 -5.33 1.28
N ASP A 101 -8.33 -5.12 0.87
CA ASP A 101 -9.31 -6.20 0.62
C ASP A 101 -8.93 -7.03 -0.61
N GLY A 102 -8.26 -6.38 -1.55
CA GLY A 102 -7.88 -6.90 -2.84
C GLY A 102 -7.47 -5.76 -3.77
N TRP A 103 -7.03 -6.10 -4.97
CA TRP A 103 -6.59 -5.12 -5.95
C TRP A 103 -7.29 -5.29 -7.30
N PHE A 104 -7.20 -4.26 -8.14
CA PHE A 104 -7.78 -4.28 -9.47
C PHE A 104 -6.70 -4.42 -10.53
N GLU A 105 -6.95 -5.29 -11.51
CA GLU A 105 -6.14 -5.41 -12.72
C GLU A 105 -7.05 -5.40 -13.96
N TRP A 106 -6.50 -4.94 -15.08
CA TRP A 106 -7.23 -4.83 -16.35
C TRP A 106 -6.69 -5.86 -17.34
N LYS A 107 -7.49 -6.87 -17.63
CA LYS A 107 -7.19 -7.84 -18.68
C LYS A 107 -7.49 -7.21 -20.04
N LYS A 108 -6.52 -7.26 -20.96
CA LYS A 108 -6.72 -6.82 -22.34
C LYS A 108 -7.56 -7.86 -23.08
N GLU A 109 -8.67 -7.43 -23.67
CA GLU A 109 -9.58 -8.25 -24.46
C GLU A 109 -9.82 -7.54 -25.79
N GLY A 110 -9.01 -7.88 -26.81
CA GLY A 110 -8.94 -7.11 -28.05
C GLY A 110 -8.48 -5.67 -27.79
N ASP A 111 -9.30 -4.70 -28.20
CA ASP A 111 -9.07 -3.27 -28.00
C ASP A 111 -9.68 -2.72 -26.70
N LYS A 112 -10.37 -3.57 -25.93
CA LYS A 112 -10.98 -3.21 -24.64
C LYS A 112 -10.15 -3.74 -23.47
N LYS A 113 -10.42 -3.18 -22.29
CA LYS A 113 -9.81 -3.59 -21.02
C LYS A 113 -10.90 -3.92 -20.00
N GLN A 114 -10.99 -5.18 -19.61
CA GLN A 114 -11.95 -5.66 -18.60
C GLN A 114 -11.30 -5.58 -17.21
N PRO A 115 -11.87 -4.83 -16.25
CA PRO A 115 -11.40 -4.83 -14.87
C PRO A 115 -11.78 -6.14 -14.15
N TYR A 116 -10.87 -6.62 -13.32
CA TYR A 116 -11.10 -7.69 -12.36
C TYR A 116 -10.69 -7.23 -10.98
N PHE A 117 -11.47 -7.62 -9.98
CA PHE A 117 -11.09 -7.53 -8.57
C PHE A 117 -10.47 -8.87 -8.15
N ILE A 118 -9.27 -8.82 -7.58
CA ILE A 118 -8.50 -9.99 -7.17
C ILE A 118 -8.34 -9.93 -5.66
N HIS A 119 -8.81 -10.97 -4.97
CA HIS A 119 -8.80 -11.07 -3.52
C HIS A 119 -8.54 -12.52 -3.08
N ARG A 120 -8.27 -12.73 -1.79
CA ARG A 120 -8.13 -14.06 -1.20
C ARG A 120 -9.50 -14.76 -1.15
N ALA A 121 -9.50 -16.08 -1.38
CA ALA A 121 -10.68 -16.93 -1.28
C ALA A 121 -11.03 -17.25 0.18
#